data_AF-A0A6V7H8Z2-F1
#
_entry.id   AF-A0A6V7H8Z2-F1
#
_cell.length_a   1.000
_cell.length_b   1.000
_cell.length_c   1.000
_cell.angle_alpha   90.00
_cell.angle_beta   90.00
_cell.angle_gamma   90.00
#
_symmetry.space_group_name_H-M   'P 1'
#
loop_
_entity.id
_entity.type
_entity.pdbx_description
1 polymer ?
#
loop_
_entity_poly.entity_id
_entity_poly.type
_entity_poly.pdbx_seq_one_letter_code
_entity_poly.pdbx_strand_id
1 'polypeptide(L)' 'HGRVKVRTTAEQEALKKKERAEKLSRYRIGMSIVFKKRKDKIYDEELMMVTERMVLQNPDIYTLWNIRREAFTNND' A
#
# COMPACT_ATOMS: atom_id res chain seq x y z
N HIS A 1 -38.40 -12.65 15.76
CA HIS A 1 -37.99 -11.97 14.51
C HIS A 1 -37.60 -10.51 14.81
N GLY A 2 -36.36 -10.26 15.20
CA GLY A 2 -35.85 -8.91 15.49
C GLY A 2 -34.98 -8.43 14.33
N ARG A 3 -35.57 -7.72 13.37
CA ARG A 3 -34.79 -7.04 12.32
C ARG A 3 -34.16 -5.79 12.94
N VAL A 4 -32.87 -5.87 13.25
CA VAL A 4 -32.06 -4.71 13.59
C VAL A 4 -32.13 -3.73 12.42
N LYS A 5 -32.64 -2.52 12.67
CA LYS A 5 -32.72 -1.45 11.69
C LYS A 5 -31.31 -0.94 11.44
N VAL A 6 -30.59 -1.62 10.54
CA VAL A 6 -29.23 -1.25 10.11
C VAL A 6 -29.31 0.20 9.63
N ARG A 7 -28.47 1.09 10.21
CA ARG A 7 -28.28 2.44 9.69
C ARG A 7 -27.99 2.32 8.19
N THR A 8 -28.92 2.86 7.40
CA THR A 8 -28.95 3.05 5.95
C THR A 8 -27.66 2.60 5.26
N THR A 9 -27.76 1.59 4.40
CA THR A 9 -26.69 1.05 3.54
C THR A 9 -25.81 2.15 2.90
N ALA A 10 -26.39 3.32 2.61
CA ALA A 10 -25.71 4.50 2.09
C ALA A 10 -24.67 5.14 3.06
N GLU A 11 -24.92 5.21 4.37
CA GLU A 11 -23.94 5.75 5.33
C GLU A 11 -22.72 4.83 5.44
N GLN A 12 -22.95 3.52 5.45
CA GLN A 12 -21.90 2.51 5.50
C GLN A 12 -21.07 2.49 4.20
N GLU A 13 -21.70 2.66 3.04
CA GLU A 13 -20.99 2.77 1.76
C GLU A 13 -20.14 4.04 1.66
N ALA A 14 -20.66 5.17 2.13
CA ALA A 14 -19.92 6.43 2.15
C ALA A 14 -18.66 6.32 3.04
N LEU A 15 -18.76 5.67 4.20
CA LEU A 15 -17.62 5.45 5.10
C LEU A 15 -16.58 4.52 4.46
N LYS A 16 -17.02 3.38 3.90
CA LYS A 16 -16.13 2.44 3.19
C LYS A 16 -15.43 3.10 1.99
N LYS A 17 -16.11 4.01 1.28
CA LYS A 17 -15.52 4.73 0.14
C LYS A 17 -14.42 5.70 0.60
N LYS A 18 -14.62 6.40 1.73
CA LYS A 18 -13.59 7.26 2.32
C LYS A 18 -12.36 6.46 2.74
N GLU A 19 -12.55 5.35 3.46
CA GLU A 19 -11.44 4.47 3.89
C GLU A 19 -10.65 3.92 2.70
N ARG A 20 -11.36 3.48 1.64
CA ARG A 20 -10.72 3.02 0.39
C ARG A 20 -9.94 4.13 -0.29
N ALA A 21 -10.47 5.35 -0.36
CA ALA A 21 -9.80 6.48 -1.00
C ALA A 21 -8.50 6.86 -0.26
N GLU A 22 -8.53 6.87 1.08
CA GLU A 22 -7.34 7.11 1.88
C GLU A 22 -6.29 6.00 1.69
N LYS A 23 -6.71 4.73 1.69
CA LYS A 23 -5.81 3.60 1.41
C LYS A 23 -5.18 3.73 0.02
N LEU A 24 -5.98 4.10 -0.98
CA LEU A 24 -5.51 4.30 -2.35
C LEU A 24 -4.51 5.46 -2.45
N SER A 25 -4.76 6.56 -1.74
CA SER A 25 -3.85 7.71 -1.69
C SER A 25 -2.49 7.32 -1.09
N ARG A 26 -2.51 6.66 0.07
CA ARG A 26 -1.27 6.15 0.71
C ARG A 26 -0.51 5.18 -0.20
N TYR A 27 -1.23 4.27 -0.86
CA TYR A 27 -0.63 3.34 -1.81
C TYR A 27 0.02 4.07 -2.99
N ARG A 28 -0.66 5.04 -3.59
CA ARG A 28 -0.12 5.84 -4.71
C ARG A 28 1.15 6.59 -4.33
N ILE A 29 1.16 7.21 -3.15
CA ILE A 29 2.33 7.92 -2.63
C ILE A 29 3.49 6.94 -2.41
N GLY A 30 3.25 5.84 -1.70
CA GLY A 30 4.27 4.81 -1.46
C GLY A 30 4.85 4.25 -2.75
N MET A 31 3.98 3.95 -3.72
CA MET A 31 4.41 3.43 -5.03
C MET A 31 5.25 4.46 -5.80
N SER A 32 4.91 5.75 -5.74
CA SER A 32 5.69 6.80 -6.36
C SER A 32 7.09 6.92 -5.74
N ILE A 33 7.21 6.81 -4.41
CA ILE A 33 8.50 6.84 -3.70
C ILE A 33 9.35 5.64 -4.12
N VAL A 34 8.78 4.44 -4.07
CA VAL A 34 9.46 3.19 -4.42
C VAL A 34 9.98 3.22 -5.86
N PHE A 35 9.16 3.64 -6.82
CA PHE A 35 9.60 3.72 -8.22
C PHE A 35 10.64 4.80 -8.46
N LYS A 36 10.52 5.96 -7.80
CA LYS A 36 11.54 7.02 -7.90
C LYS A 36 12.88 6.53 -7.38
N LYS A 37 12.91 5.96 -6.17
CA LYS A 37 14.14 5.43 -5.56
C LYS A 37 14.74 4.29 -6.38
N ARG A 38 13.93 3.36 -6.89
CA ARG A 38 14.38 2.30 -7.78
C ARG A 38 15.03 2.87 -9.05
N LYS A 39 14.41 3.88 -9.67
CA LYS A 39 14.96 4.55 -10.86
C LYS A 39 16.31 5.20 -10.57
N ASP A 40 16.42 5.83 -9.40
CA ASP A 40 17.64 6.48 -8.93
C ASP A 40 18.67 5.47 -8.38
N LYS A 41 18.36 4.16 -8.39
CA LYS A 41 19.15 3.05 -7.80
C LYS A 41 19.49 3.27 -6.33
N ILE A 42 18.63 3.95 -5.59
CA ILE A 42 18.77 4.19 -4.16
C ILE A 42 18.06 3.06 -3.41
N TYR A 43 18.83 2.16 -2.82
CA TYR A 43 18.35 1.00 -2.06
C TYR A 43 18.59 1.17 -0.56
N ASP A 44 18.01 2.24 -0.01
CA ASP A 44 18.18 2.62 1.39
C ASP A 44 17.12 2.02 2.33
N GLU A 45 17.28 2.24 3.63
CA GLU A 45 16.36 1.78 4.66
C GLU A 45 14.94 2.34 4.46
N GLU A 46 14.81 3.56 3.95
CA GLU A 46 13.50 4.15 3.64
C GLU A 46 12.77 3.37 2.54
N LEU A 47 13.45 2.96 1.47
CA LEU A 47 12.86 2.07 0.45
C LEU A 47 12.34 0.77 1.10
N MET A 48 13.12 0.18 2.01
CA MET A 48 12.77 -1.06 2.68
C MET A 48 11.55 -0.92 3.59
N MET A 49 11.48 0.17 4.38
CA MET A 49 10.33 0.47 5.23
C MET A 49 9.04 0.72 4.42
N VAL A 50 9.14 1.47 3.32
CA VAL A 50 7.97 1.78 2.49
C VAL A 50 7.45 0.51 1.81
N THR A 51 8.36 -0.28 1.21
CA THR A 51 7.97 -1.55 0.55
C THR A 51 7.41 -2.56 1.55
N GLU A 52 7.95 -2.67 2.76
CA GLU A 52 7.41 -3.52 3.83
C GLU A 52 5.95 -3.18 4.14
N ARG A 53 5.65 -1.90 4.42
CA ARG A 53 4.28 -1.46 4.71
C ARG A 53 3.31 -1.74 3.57
N MET A 54 3.77 -1.58 2.32
CA MET A 54 2.93 -1.81 1.14
C MET A 54 2.64 -3.30 0.93
N VAL A 55 3.64 -4.17 1.12
CA VAL A 55 3.51 -5.61 1.01
C VAL A 55 2.59 -6.16 2.11
N LEU A 56 2.73 -5.70 3.36
CA LEU A 56 1.83 -6.10 4.45
C LEU A 56 0.37 -5.76 4.16
N GLN A 57 0.12 -4.65 3.43
CA GLN A 57 -1.22 -4.22 3.08
C GLN A 57 -1.77 -4.89 1.81
N ASN A 58 -0.91 -5.32 0.88
CA ASN A 58 -1.25 -5.93 -0.40
C ASN A 58 -0.13 -6.89 -0.85
N PRO A 59 -0.07 -8.13 -0.31
CA PRO A 59 1.05 -9.04 -0.50
C PRO A 59 1.16 -9.61 -1.93
N ASP A 60 0.07 -9.58 -2.70
CA ASP A 60 -0.02 -10.16 -4.05
C ASP A 60 0.69 -9.31 -5.13
N ILE A 61 1.23 -8.16 -4.75
CA ILE A 61 1.91 -7.25 -5.68
C ILE A 61 3.37 -7.68 -5.84
N TYR A 62 3.60 -8.61 -6.78
CA TYR A 62 4.93 -9.14 -7.08
C TYR A 62 5.98 -8.07 -7.42
N THR A 63 5.58 -6.95 -8.00
CA THR A 63 6.49 -5.84 -8.30
C THR A 63 7.20 -5.31 -7.05
N LEU A 64 6.51 -5.23 -5.90
CA LEU A 64 7.12 -4.77 -4.65
C LEU A 64 8.15 -5.78 -4.12
N TRP A 65 7.86 -7.08 -4.21
CA TRP A 65 8.79 -8.14 -3.83
C TRP A 65 10.04 -8.15 -4.70
N ASN A 66 9.90 -7.92 -6.02
CA ASN A 66 11.04 -7.79 -6.92
C ASN A 66 11.95 -6.63 -6.49
N ILE A 67 11.37 -5.47 -6.19
CA ILE A 67 12.14 -4.29 -5.77
C ILE A 67 12.82 -4.52 -4.42
N ARG A 68 12.16 -5.19 -3.46
CA ARG A 68 12.80 -5.62 -2.21
C ARG A 68 14.00 -6.53 -2.46
N ARG A 69 13.87 -7.52 -3.35
CA ARG A 69 15.00 -8.39 -3.71
C ARG A 69 16.14 -7.62 -4.35
N GLU A 70 15.84 -6.69 -5.25
CA GLU A 70 16.84 -5.79 -5.83
C GLU A 70 17.57 -4.99 -4.75
N ALA A 71 16.86 -4.51 -3.74
CA ALA A 71 17.47 -3.81 -2.62
C ALA A 71 18.41 -4.70 -1.79
N PHE A 72 18.09 -5.98 -1.61
CA PHE A 72 19.01 -6.92 -0.95
C PHE A 72 20.24 -7.25 -1.80
N THR A 73 20.11 -7.34 -3.12
CA THR A 73 21.23 -7.72 -4.01
C THR A 73 22.15 -6.55 -4.37
N ASN A 74 21.64 -5.31 -4.42
CA ASN A 74 22.42 -4.13 -4.82
C ASN A 74 22.97 -3.31 -3.65
N ASN A 75 22.76 -3.77 -2.41
CA ASN A 75 23.26 -3.11 -1.20
C ASN A 75 24.44 -3.87 -0.58
N ASP A 76 25.01 -4.82 -1.33
CA ASP A 76 26.29 -5.51 -1.08
C ASP A 76 27.45 -4.78 -1.79
#